data_AF-A0A1F5E893-F1
#
_entry.id   AF-A0A1F5E893-F1
#
_cell.length_a   1.000
_cell.length_b   1.000
_cell.length_c   1.000
_cell.angle_alpha   90.00
_cell.angle_beta   90.00
_cell.angle_gamma   90.00
#
_symmetry.space_group_name_H-M   'P 1'
#
loop_
_entity.id
_entity.type
_entity.pdbx_description
1 polymer ?
#
loop_
_entity_poly.entity_id
_entity_poly.type
_entity_poly.pdbx_seq_one_letter_code
_entity_poly.pdbx_strand_id
1 'polypeptide(L)'
;MANKGLPRIFWIIPILIIIAVAVFAYLKYFNSGKEGSPGGWGQRPGGAENFGGPPQENQKPRWSGPIPTPPQDKITYYQGLWAGTWFYPPEHSGQKPEPEKYKSWGVNIVNIQPGFEINSRGETRYPLDYPTYEDLDAWFGELATLFYKNNIHLAMTVQVHYKEEFVKGAEWGGETAYVPKEKAQTPGYFKNYDAIVIDMAKIAEKYHFEMFSPMGEPENVFLDAKITSDWSQQILPKIKKYYHGKIYYKGDLHKGEGEVMNFKGYDVLGMVTTPVDPKAPPEVYRNSFDSDMDRVKVWAKRDGVPEVVISEYGYLGNQQMETAEHFGIILEEAGKKLNGAFVTEPFPSILKTSQGAQIINQLKKWFLRLD
;
A
#
# COMPACT_ATOMS: atom_id res chain seq x y z
N MET A 1 24.46 -73.53 18.92
CA MET A 1 24.25 -73.05 17.52
C MET A 1 22.98 -73.75 17.02
N ALA A 2 21.90 -73.14 16.55
CA ALA A 2 21.69 -71.85 15.92
C ALA A 2 20.28 -71.31 16.28
N ASN A 3 20.20 -69.99 16.40
CA ASN A 3 18.99 -69.23 16.68
C ASN A 3 18.20 -69.06 15.37
N LYS A 4 17.02 -69.69 15.24
CA LYS A 4 16.14 -69.51 14.06
C LYS A 4 15.33 -68.23 14.24
N GLY A 5 15.72 -67.18 13.52
CA GLY A 5 15.07 -65.88 13.54
C GLY A 5 13.61 -65.95 13.09
N LEU A 6 12.71 -65.31 13.86
CA LEU A 6 11.38 -64.98 13.40
C LEU A 6 11.47 -64.06 12.16
N PRO A 7 10.60 -64.23 11.15
CA PRO A 7 10.62 -63.41 9.96
C PRO A 7 10.26 -61.95 10.30
N ARG A 8 11.13 -61.02 9.89
CA ARG A 8 11.00 -59.55 10.01
C ARG A 8 9.73 -58.95 9.39
N ILE A 9 8.83 -59.77 8.84
CA ILE A 9 7.58 -59.36 8.19
C ILE A 9 6.52 -58.89 9.20
N PHE A 10 6.54 -59.39 10.44
CA PHE A 10 5.53 -59.04 11.46
C PHE A 10 5.60 -57.60 11.97
N TRP A 11 6.72 -56.89 11.78
CA TRP A 11 6.89 -55.49 12.21
C TRP A 11 6.65 -54.48 11.09
N ILE A 12 6.65 -54.91 9.83
CA ILE A 12 6.48 -54.00 8.67
C ILE A 12 5.01 -53.60 8.52
N ILE A 13 4.08 -54.53 8.75
CA ILE A 13 2.65 -54.28 8.57
C ILE A 13 2.12 -53.23 9.58
N PRO A 14 2.44 -53.28 10.89
CA PRO A 14 2.01 -52.24 11.82
C PRO A 14 2.59 -50.86 11.49
N ILE A 15 3.86 -50.80 11.05
CA ILE A 15 4.52 -49.54 10.69
C ILE A 15 3.88 -48.91 9.45
N LEU A 16 3.56 -49.71 8.42
CA LEU A 16 2.87 -49.22 7.22
C LEU A 16 1.45 -48.73 7.53
N ILE A 17 0.74 -49.37 8.46
CA ILE A 17 -0.58 -48.91 8.92
C ILE A 17 -0.46 -47.58 9.65
N ILE A 18 0.53 -47.42 10.54
CA ILE A 18 0.77 -46.16 11.25
C ILE A 18 1.11 -45.02 10.27
N ILE A 19 1.96 -45.29 9.28
CA ILE A 19 2.32 -44.29 8.25
C ILE A 19 1.08 -43.94 7.41
N ALA A 20 0.28 -44.92 6.99
CA ALA A 20 -0.95 -44.67 6.23
C ALA A 20 -1.96 -43.83 7.03
N VAL A 21 -2.12 -44.10 8.33
CA VAL A 21 -3.00 -43.34 9.22
C VAL A 21 -2.46 -41.92 9.43
N ALA A 22 -1.15 -41.74 9.59
CA ALA A 22 -0.53 -40.42 9.71
C ALA A 22 -0.66 -39.60 8.43
N VAL A 23 -0.46 -40.22 7.26
CA VAL A 23 -0.66 -39.58 5.95
C VAL A 23 -2.12 -39.23 5.74
N PHE A 24 -3.06 -40.10 6.11
CA PHE A 24 -4.48 -39.82 6.00
C PHE A 24 -4.93 -38.71 6.95
N ALA A 25 -4.41 -38.67 8.18
CA ALA A 25 -4.66 -37.59 9.14
C ALA A 25 -4.05 -36.27 8.66
N TYR A 26 -2.85 -36.29 8.09
CA TYR A 26 -2.21 -35.12 7.48
C TYR A 26 -3.00 -34.60 6.29
N LEU A 27 -3.42 -35.47 5.36
CA LEU A 27 -4.25 -35.10 4.21
C LEU A 27 -5.63 -34.58 4.64
N LYS A 28 -6.22 -35.16 5.69
CA LYS A 28 -7.49 -34.68 6.26
C LYS A 28 -7.31 -33.33 6.93
N TYR A 29 -6.21 -33.09 7.66
CA TYR A 29 -5.89 -31.78 8.24
C TYR A 29 -5.65 -30.72 7.16
N PHE A 30 -4.89 -31.07 6.11
CA PHE A 30 -4.59 -30.20 4.98
C PHE A 30 -5.86 -29.88 4.15
N ASN A 31 -6.79 -30.82 4.04
CA ASN A 31 -8.08 -30.61 3.37
C ASN A 31 -9.13 -29.94 4.27
N SER A 32 -9.10 -30.15 5.60
CA SER A 32 -10.01 -29.48 6.54
C SER A 32 -9.67 -28.00 6.77
N GLY A 33 -8.44 -27.58 6.44
CA GLY A 33 -8.06 -26.16 6.36
C GLY A 33 -8.74 -25.39 5.22
N LYS A 34 -9.52 -26.06 4.35
CA LYS A 34 -10.25 -25.45 3.24
C LYS A 34 -11.77 -25.36 3.43
N GLU A 35 -12.33 -25.94 4.48
CA GLU A 35 -13.77 -25.88 4.76
C GLU A 35 -14.02 -25.39 6.19
N GLY A 36 -14.20 -24.08 6.32
CA GLY A 36 -14.62 -23.48 7.57
C GLY A 36 -14.08 -22.07 7.78
N SER A 37 -14.58 -21.09 7.04
CA SER A 37 -14.64 -19.72 7.53
C SER A 37 -15.96 -19.08 7.06
N PRO A 38 -16.66 -18.33 7.94
CA PRO A 38 -18.00 -17.85 7.67
C PRO A 38 -17.97 -16.72 6.63
N GLY A 39 -18.81 -16.81 5.60
CA GLY A 39 -19.22 -15.68 4.77
C GLY A 39 -18.10 -14.81 4.18
N GLY A 40 -17.18 -15.41 3.42
CA GLY A 40 -16.26 -14.63 2.58
C GLY A 40 -17.02 -13.96 1.43
N TRP A 41 -16.88 -12.64 1.31
CA TRP A 41 -17.34 -11.84 0.17
C TRP A 41 -16.92 -12.51 -1.15
N GLY A 42 -17.86 -12.55 -2.10
CA GLY A 42 -17.91 -13.51 -3.20
C GLY A 42 -16.59 -13.70 -3.97
N GLN A 43 -16.27 -14.97 -4.26
CA GLN A 43 -15.20 -15.31 -5.19
C GLN A 43 -15.48 -14.66 -6.56
N ARG A 44 -14.52 -13.90 -7.10
CA ARG A 44 -14.53 -13.60 -8.54
C ARG A 44 -13.83 -14.75 -9.29
N PRO A 45 -14.48 -15.39 -10.28
CA PRO A 45 -13.83 -16.40 -11.11
C PRO A 45 -12.84 -15.71 -12.06
N GLY A 46 -11.57 -16.11 -12.03
CA GLY A 46 -10.55 -15.50 -12.88
C GLY A 46 -9.23 -16.25 -12.85
N GLY A 47 -9.25 -17.51 -13.29
CA GLY A 47 -8.03 -18.23 -13.69
C GLY A 47 -7.33 -17.54 -14.86
N ALA A 48 -6.14 -18.03 -15.19
CA ALA A 48 -5.09 -17.42 -16.01
C ALA A 48 -5.40 -17.15 -17.51
N GLU A 49 -6.65 -16.91 -17.92
CA GLU A 49 -6.99 -16.74 -19.35
C GLU A 49 -7.46 -15.33 -19.68
N ASN A 50 -6.52 -14.52 -20.21
CA ASN A 50 -6.71 -13.15 -20.70
C ASN A 50 -7.35 -12.20 -19.68
N PHE A 51 -7.15 -10.88 -19.80
CA PHE A 51 -8.09 -9.99 -19.12
C PHE A 51 -9.47 -10.35 -19.70
N GLY A 52 -10.37 -10.90 -18.88
CA GLY A 52 -11.75 -11.15 -19.31
C GLY A 52 -12.34 -9.88 -19.91
N GLY A 53 -13.43 -10.00 -20.65
CA GLY A 53 -14.13 -8.82 -21.16
C GLY A 53 -14.36 -7.81 -20.01
N PRO A 54 -14.28 -6.49 -20.26
CA PRO A 54 -14.61 -5.51 -19.24
C PRO A 54 -15.98 -5.88 -18.64
N PRO A 55 -16.20 -5.65 -17.34
CA PRO A 55 -17.54 -5.78 -16.77
C PRO A 55 -18.54 -5.10 -17.71
N GLN A 56 -19.69 -5.75 -17.99
CA GLN A 56 -20.72 -5.19 -18.86
C GLN A 56 -20.92 -3.71 -18.51
N GLU A 57 -20.89 -2.84 -19.53
CA GLU A 57 -21.01 -1.37 -19.42
C GLU A 57 -22.13 -0.99 -18.44
N ASN A 58 -21.79 -0.85 -17.17
CA ASN A 58 -22.55 -0.02 -16.28
C ASN A 58 -22.10 1.38 -16.65
N GLN A 59 -22.91 2.05 -17.46
CA GLN A 59 -22.81 3.48 -17.75
C GLN A 59 -22.89 4.25 -16.41
N LYS A 60 -21.78 4.37 -15.70
CA LYS A 60 -21.59 5.33 -14.62
C LYS A 60 -20.74 6.49 -15.16
N PRO A 61 -20.98 7.71 -14.63
CA PRO A 61 -20.92 8.92 -15.43
C PRO A 61 -19.50 9.43 -15.67
N ARG A 62 -19.28 10.11 -16.79
CA ARG A 62 -18.22 11.13 -16.89
C ARG A 62 -18.46 12.16 -15.80
N TRP A 63 -17.44 12.55 -15.04
CA TRP A 63 -17.60 13.68 -14.12
C TRP A 63 -18.04 14.92 -14.89
N SER A 64 -19.22 15.40 -14.51
CA SER A 64 -19.87 16.55 -15.12
C SER A 64 -19.89 17.75 -14.17
N GLY A 65 -19.36 17.59 -12.95
CA GLY A 65 -19.21 18.68 -12.00
C GLY A 65 -18.07 19.63 -12.38
N PRO A 66 -18.03 20.84 -11.78
CA PRO A 66 -16.88 21.71 -11.91
C PRO A 66 -15.63 21.06 -11.29
N ILE A 67 -14.44 21.42 -11.78
CA ILE A 67 -13.18 21.05 -11.12
C ILE A 67 -13.17 21.75 -9.75
N PRO A 68 -13.10 21.01 -8.63
CA PRO A 68 -13.14 21.60 -7.29
C PRO A 68 -11.88 22.41 -7.01
N THR A 69 -12.03 23.55 -6.35
CA THR A 69 -10.90 24.37 -5.89
C THR A 69 -10.19 23.66 -4.74
N PRO A 70 -8.84 23.52 -4.77
CA PRO A 70 -8.10 22.91 -3.68
C PRO A 70 -8.12 23.79 -2.42
N PRO A 71 -7.85 23.20 -1.24
CA PRO A 71 -7.49 23.94 -0.04
C PRO A 71 -6.47 25.05 -0.32
N GLN A 72 -6.69 26.23 0.27
CA GLN A 72 -5.82 27.39 0.07
C GLN A 72 -4.65 27.43 1.07
N ASP A 73 -4.76 26.68 2.16
CA ASP A 73 -3.74 26.65 3.19
C ASP A 73 -2.50 25.92 2.66
N LYS A 74 -1.32 26.51 2.89
CA LYS A 74 -0.07 25.83 2.58
C LYS A 74 0.21 24.77 3.65
N ILE A 75 0.43 23.52 3.23
CA ILE A 75 0.90 22.49 4.14
C ILE A 75 2.34 22.80 4.58
N THR A 76 2.54 22.93 5.89
CA THR A 76 3.85 23.09 6.52
C THR A 76 4.35 21.82 7.20
N TYR A 77 3.43 20.90 7.50
CA TYR A 77 3.70 19.57 8.01
C TYR A 77 2.58 18.61 7.55
N TYR A 78 2.90 17.49 6.91
CA TYR A 78 1.88 16.54 6.45
C TYR A 78 1.34 15.72 7.63
N GLN A 79 0.08 15.96 7.96
CA GLN A 79 -0.72 15.19 8.91
C GLN A 79 -1.53 14.17 8.09
N GLY A 80 -0.81 13.17 7.59
CA GLY A 80 -1.28 12.32 6.50
C GLY A 80 -2.00 11.07 6.96
N LEU A 81 -3.06 10.70 6.23
CA LEU A 81 -3.58 9.34 6.23
C LEU A 81 -3.19 8.60 4.95
N TRP A 82 -2.76 7.36 5.11
CA TRP A 82 -2.59 6.38 4.05
C TRP A 82 -3.90 5.60 3.90
N ALA A 83 -4.68 5.95 2.87
CA ALA A 83 -6.08 5.55 2.74
C ALA A 83 -6.31 4.60 1.55
N GLY A 84 -5.72 3.41 1.61
CA GLY A 84 -5.82 2.41 0.54
C GLY A 84 -7.22 1.84 0.34
N THR A 85 -8.05 1.83 1.40
CA THR A 85 -9.37 1.17 1.41
C THR A 85 -10.49 1.99 0.78
N TRP A 86 -10.37 3.33 0.73
CA TRP A 86 -11.44 4.20 0.20
C TRP A 86 -11.44 4.34 -1.31
N PHE A 87 -10.36 3.91 -1.97
CA PHE A 87 -10.31 4.01 -3.42
C PHE A 87 -11.44 3.20 -4.08
N TYR A 88 -11.83 2.08 -3.48
CA TYR A 88 -12.87 1.22 -4.01
C TYR A 88 -14.27 1.67 -3.58
N PRO A 89 -15.29 1.43 -4.42
CA PRO A 89 -16.66 1.80 -4.10
C PRO A 89 -17.10 1.27 -2.73
N PRO A 90 -17.91 2.03 -1.97
CA PRO A 90 -18.37 1.60 -0.65
C PRO A 90 -19.07 0.25 -0.62
N GLU A 91 -19.71 -0.13 -1.73
CA GLU A 91 -20.35 -1.43 -1.90
C GLU A 91 -19.35 -2.60 -1.83
N HIS A 92 -18.09 -2.33 -2.15
CA HIS A 92 -17.02 -3.32 -2.19
C HIS A 92 -16.06 -3.20 -1.00
N SER A 93 -15.66 -1.99 -0.63
CA SER A 93 -14.77 -1.77 0.52
C SER A 93 -15.49 -1.90 1.86
N GLY A 94 -16.83 -1.78 1.88
CA GLY A 94 -17.63 -1.67 3.10
C GLY A 94 -17.33 -0.38 3.88
N GLN A 95 -16.62 0.57 3.28
CA GLN A 95 -16.15 1.81 3.90
C GLN A 95 -16.52 3.00 3.03
N LYS A 96 -16.90 4.11 3.68
CA LYS A 96 -17.11 5.39 3.00
C LYS A 96 -16.07 6.37 3.51
N PRO A 97 -15.48 7.21 2.64
CA PRO A 97 -14.62 8.29 3.11
C PRO A 97 -15.42 9.25 4.02
N GLU A 98 -14.91 9.50 5.22
CA GLU A 98 -15.50 10.39 6.24
C GLU A 98 -14.61 11.63 6.49
N PRO A 99 -14.51 12.59 5.55
CA PRO A 99 -13.55 13.70 5.63
C PRO A 99 -13.72 14.57 6.89
N GLU A 100 -14.95 14.81 7.36
CA GLU A 100 -15.22 15.56 8.58
C GLU A 100 -14.60 14.89 9.82
N LYS A 101 -14.70 13.56 9.88
CA LYS A 101 -14.10 12.74 10.93
C LYS A 101 -12.58 12.82 10.88
N TYR A 102 -11.97 12.68 9.70
CA TYR A 102 -10.52 12.81 9.55
C TYR A 102 -10.03 14.22 9.90
N LYS A 103 -10.79 15.26 9.51
CA LYS A 103 -10.48 16.64 9.90
C LYS A 103 -10.50 16.79 11.42
N SER A 104 -11.46 16.17 12.11
CA SER A 104 -11.53 16.16 13.58
C SER A 104 -10.36 15.45 14.26
N TRP A 105 -9.57 14.67 13.52
CA TRP A 105 -8.34 14.02 14.00
C TRP A 105 -7.09 14.87 13.73
N GLY A 106 -7.23 16.00 13.03
CA GLY A 106 -6.13 16.87 12.63
C GLY A 106 -5.51 16.52 11.28
N VAL A 107 -6.12 15.62 10.51
CA VAL A 107 -5.64 15.24 9.18
C VAL A 107 -5.76 16.43 8.24
N ASN A 108 -4.69 16.70 7.49
CA ASN A 108 -4.66 17.78 6.48
C ASN A 108 -4.40 17.27 5.07
N ILE A 109 -4.00 16.01 4.91
CA ILE A 109 -3.77 15.38 3.62
C ILE A 109 -4.12 13.89 3.68
N VAL A 110 -4.65 13.36 2.58
CA VAL A 110 -4.97 11.95 2.41
C VAL A 110 -4.28 11.43 1.16
N ASN A 111 -3.60 10.29 1.28
CA ASN A 111 -3.06 9.59 0.13
C ASN A 111 -4.01 8.49 -0.37
N ILE A 112 -4.50 8.64 -1.61
CA ILE A 112 -5.36 7.69 -2.30
C ILE A 112 -4.53 6.77 -3.19
N GLN A 113 -4.90 5.49 -3.26
CA GLN A 113 -4.08 4.47 -3.91
C GLN A 113 -4.86 3.71 -4.99
N PRO A 114 -4.89 4.20 -6.23
CA PRO A 114 -5.48 3.43 -7.32
C PRO A 114 -4.63 2.19 -7.63
N GLY A 115 -5.23 1.00 -7.47
CA GLY A 115 -4.60 -0.29 -7.73
C GLY A 115 -4.86 -0.81 -9.14
N PHE A 116 -3.81 -0.91 -9.95
CA PHE A 116 -3.86 -1.43 -11.31
C PHE A 116 -3.34 -2.86 -11.37
N GLU A 117 -3.83 -3.64 -12.32
CA GLU A 117 -3.33 -5.00 -12.50
C GLU A 117 -2.38 -5.08 -13.69
N ILE A 118 -1.32 -5.88 -13.54
CA ILE A 118 -0.40 -6.26 -14.61
C ILE A 118 -0.39 -7.78 -14.74
N ASN A 119 -0.48 -8.28 -15.97
CA ASN A 119 -0.39 -9.72 -16.22
C ASN A 119 1.03 -10.12 -16.64
N SER A 120 1.26 -11.43 -16.74
CA SER A 120 2.52 -12.08 -17.15
C SER A 120 3.07 -11.65 -18.53
N ARG A 121 2.29 -10.93 -19.35
CA ARG A 121 2.71 -10.34 -20.63
C ARG A 121 3.06 -8.85 -20.54
N GLY A 122 2.94 -8.24 -19.37
CA GLY A 122 3.16 -6.80 -19.16
C GLY A 122 1.97 -5.94 -19.61
N GLU A 123 0.83 -6.56 -19.93
CA GLU A 123 -0.39 -5.83 -20.23
C GLU A 123 -1.01 -5.35 -18.91
N THR A 124 -1.46 -4.10 -18.88
CA THR A 124 -2.07 -3.49 -17.70
C THR A 124 -3.54 -3.21 -17.90
N ARG A 125 -4.33 -3.31 -16.83
CA ARG A 125 -5.72 -2.86 -16.82
C ARG A 125 -6.00 -1.91 -15.67
N TYR A 126 -6.99 -1.05 -15.90
CA TYR A 126 -7.64 -0.25 -14.89
C TYR A 126 -8.31 -1.14 -13.82
N PRO A 127 -8.54 -0.61 -12.60
CA PRO A 127 -9.29 -1.31 -11.57
C PRO A 127 -10.64 -1.76 -12.10
N LEU A 128 -11.10 -2.95 -11.70
CA LEU A 128 -12.36 -3.51 -12.20
C LEU A 128 -13.58 -2.64 -11.90
N ASP A 129 -13.53 -1.88 -10.82
CA ASP A 129 -14.61 -1.00 -10.40
C ASP A 129 -14.63 0.33 -11.18
N TYR A 130 -13.53 0.64 -11.86
CA TYR A 130 -13.33 1.83 -12.68
C TYR A 130 -12.58 1.43 -13.97
N PRO A 131 -13.20 0.65 -14.85
CA PRO A 131 -12.50 -0.06 -15.93
C PRO A 131 -11.93 0.86 -17.03
N THR A 132 -12.22 2.17 -16.98
CA THR A 132 -11.74 3.16 -17.96
C THR A 132 -11.08 4.36 -17.28
N TYR A 133 -10.38 5.17 -18.10
CA TYR A 133 -9.87 6.47 -17.67
C TYR A 133 -11.00 7.38 -17.17
N GLU A 134 -12.10 7.43 -17.91
CA GLU A 134 -13.25 8.27 -17.62
C GLU A 134 -13.91 7.92 -16.29
N ASP A 135 -13.98 6.63 -15.95
CA ASP A 135 -14.52 6.18 -14.66
C ASP A 135 -13.63 6.65 -13.49
N LEU A 136 -12.30 6.53 -13.63
CA LEU A 136 -11.36 7.03 -12.62
C LEU A 136 -11.37 8.54 -12.52
N ASP A 137 -11.32 9.23 -13.66
CA ASP A 137 -11.43 10.68 -13.72
C ASP A 137 -12.69 11.16 -13.00
N ALA A 138 -13.79 10.43 -13.16
CA ALA A 138 -15.04 10.78 -12.50
C ALA A 138 -14.98 10.61 -10.99
N TRP A 139 -14.48 9.47 -10.56
CA TRP A 139 -14.32 9.14 -9.15
C TRP A 139 -13.37 10.10 -8.41
N PHE A 140 -12.24 10.46 -9.03
CA PHE A 140 -11.32 11.42 -8.44
C PHE A 140 -11.90 12.84 -8.35
N GLY A 141 -12.78 13.23 -9.27
CA GLY A 141 -13.55 14.48 -9.16
C GLY A 141 -14.48 14.50 -7.95
N GLU A 142 -15.14 13.37 -7.66
CA GLU A 142 -15.97 13.20 -6.47
C GLU A 142 -15.15 13.25 -5.17
N LEU A 143 -14.03 12.51 -5.11
CA LEU A 143 -13.12 12.51 -3.96
C LEU A 143 -12.54 13.91 -3.70
N ALA A 144 -12.03 14.58 -4.73
CA ALA A 144 -11.52 15.95 -4.60
C ALA A 144 -12.60 16.90 -4.08
N THR A 145 -13.82 16.82 -4.63
CA THR A 145 -14.95 17.63 -4.15
C THR A 145 -15.26 17.37 -2.68
N LEU A 146 -15.23 16.10 -2.26
CA LEU A 146 -15.55 15.69 -0.90
C LEU A 146 -14.51 16.16 0.13
N PHE A 147 -13.22 15.97 -0.17
CA PHE A 147 -12.12 16.31 0.74
C PHE A 147 -11.81 17.81 0.76
N TYR A 148 -11.88 18.50 -0.37
CA TYR A 148 -11.54 19.93 -0.45
C TYR A 148 -12.55 20.81 0.30
N LYS A 149 -13.83 20.41 0.33
CA LYS A 149 -14.85 21.05 1.18
C LYS A 149 -14.51 21.02 2.68
N ASN A 150 -13.67 20.07 3.09
CA ASN A 150 -13.24 19.88 4.47
C ASN A 150 -11.82 20.41 4.73
N ASN A 151 -11.24 21.14 3.77
CA ASN A 151 -9.88 21.67 3.87
C ASN A 151 -8.84 20.55 4.13
N ILE A 152 -8.95 19.46 3.37
CA ILE A 152 -8.01 18.33 3.36
C ILE A 152 -7.47 18.17 1.95
N HIS A 153 -6.15 18.21 1.79
CA HIS A 153 -5.48 18.01 0.51
C HIS A 153 -5.50 16.52 0.11
N LEU A 154 -5.26 16.26 -1.17
CA LEU A 154 -5.12 14.91 -1.70
C LEU A 154 -3.70 14.66 -2.20
N ALA A 155 -3.21 13.47 -1.95
CA ALA A 155 -2.04 12.86 -2.55
C ALA A 155 -2.45 11.58 -3.26
N MET A 156 -1.61 11.12 -4.19
CA MET A 156 -1.84 9.84 -4.88
C MET A 156 -0.56 9.01 -4.91
N THR A 157 -0.70 7.71 -4.65
CA THR A 157 0.32 6.71 -4.95
C THR A 157 -0.27 5.60 -5.79
N VAL A 158 0.20 5.46 -7.03
CA VAL A 158 -0.27 4.40 -7.92
C VAL A 158 0.23 3.05 -7.42
N GLN A 159 -0.64 2.03 -7.39
CA GLN A 159 -0.27 0.67 -7.00
C GLN A 159 -0.34 -0.25 -8.22
N VAL A 160 0.48 -1.31 -8.21
CA VAL A 160 0.47 -2.36 -9.23
C VAL A 160 0.37 -3.72 -8.57
N HIS A 161 -0.51 -4.56 -9.09
CA HIS A 161 -0.75 -5.91 -8.58
C HIS A 161 -0.55 -6.93 -9.69
N TYR A 162 0.24 -7.97 -9.42
CA TYR A 162 0.40 -9.07 -10.34
C TYR A 162 -0.87 -9.93 -10.37
N LYS A 163 -1.50 -10.02 -11.55
CA LYS A 163 -2.80 -10.67 -11.72
C LYS A 163 -2.75 -12.16 -11.42
N GLU A 164 -1.72 -12.85 -11.87
CA GLU A 164 -1.63 -14.31 -11.79
C GLU A 164 -1.47 -14.82 -10.36
N GLU A 165 -0.92 -13.99 -9.47
CA GLU A 165 -0.76 -14.29 -8.04
C GLU A 165 -1.72 -13.49 -7.18
N PHE A 166 -2.82 -13.00 -7.77
CA PHE A 166 -3.86 -12.33 -7.00
C PHE A 166 -4.54 -13.36 -6.07
N VAL A 167 -3.99 -13.49 -4.86
CA VAL A 167 -4.49 -14.39 -3.84
C VAL A 167 -5.80 -13.80 -3.31
N LYS A 168 -6.78 -14.68 -3.11
CA LYS A 168 -8.05 -14.40 -2.42
C LYS A 168 -7.76 -13.62 -1.13
N GLY A 169 -8.12 -12.34 -1.07
CA GLY A 169 -7.87 -11.42 0.06
C GLY A 169 -6.94 -10.24 -0.22
N ALA A 170 -6.16 -10.25 -1.30
CA ALA A 170 -5.39 -9.09 -1.78
C ALA A 170 -6.25 -8.06 -2.56
N GLU A 171 -7.56 -8.30 -2.61
CA GLU A 171 -8.50 -7.72 -3.56
C GLU A 171 -8.81 -6.23 -3.34
N TRP A 172 -8.34 -5.63 -2.23
CA TRP A 172 -8.84 -4.34 -1.73
C TRP A 172 -7.76 -3.44 -1.12
N GLY A 173 -6.63 -3.28 -1.82
CA GLY A 173 -5.56 -2.35 -1.38
C GLY A 173 -4.63 -2.92 -0.31
N GLY A 174 -4.47 -4.25 -0.27
CA GLY A 174 -3.41 -4.93 0.49
C GLY A 174 -2.09 -4.99 -0.28
N GLU A 175 -1.05 -5.51 0.38
CA GLU A 175 0.33 -5.69 -0.13
C GLU A 175 0.35 -6.01 -1.64
N THR A 176 1.20 -5.31 -2.39
CA THR A 176 1.39 -5.53 -3.84
C THR A 176 1.59 -7.02 -4.08
N ALA A 177 0.67 -7.67 -4.80
CA ALA A 177 0.88 -9.03 -5.26
C ALA A 177 2.15 -9.01 -6.12
N TYR A 178 3.21 -9.65 -5.61
CA TYR A 178 4.56 -9.46 -6.12
C TYR A 178 4.64 -9.88 -7.58
N VAL A 179 5.11 -8.98 -8.42
CA VAL A 179 5.47 -9.33 -9.80
C VAL A 179 6.68 -10.26 -9.73
N PRO A 180 6.65 -11.45 -10.35
CA PRO A 180 7.77 -12.37 -10.32
C PRO A 180 9.04 -11.70 -10.82
N LYS A 181 10.16 -11.96 -10.14
CA LYS A 181 11.45 -11.30 -10.41
C LYS A 181 11.82 -11.34 -11.88
N GLU A 182 11.66 -12.49 -12.54
CA GLU A 182 11.96 -12.67 -13.95
C GLU A 182 11.14 -11.76 -14.86
N LYS A 183 9.92 -11.41 -14.45
CA LYS A 183 9.05 -10.47 -15.16
C LYS A 183 9.40 -9.03 -14.84
N ALA A 184 9.52 -8.71 -13.56
CA ALA A 184 9.78 -7.36 -13.09
C ALA A 184 11.09 -6.77 -13.65
N GLN A 185 12.08 -7.64 -13.88
CA GLN A 185 13.39 -7.29 -14.43
C GLN A 185 13.47 -7.42 -15.96
N THR A 186 12.39 -7.81 -16.64
CA THR A 186 12.35 -7.90 -18.10
C THR A 186 12.27 -6.49 -18.72
N PRO A 187 13.19 -6.09 -19.61
CA PRO A 187 13.14 -4.79 -20.27
C PRO A 187 11.81 -4.55 -20.99
N GLY A 188 11.17 -3.41 -20.68
CA GLY A 188 9.90 -3.01 -21.31
C GLY A 188 8.65 -3.68 -20.75
N TYR A 189 8.76 -4.56 -19.76
CA TYR A 189 7.59 -5.22 -19.14
C TYR A 189 6.58 -4.21 -18.58
N PHE A 190 7.04 -3.12 -17.97
CA PHE A 190 6.20 -2.07 -17.41
C PHE A 190 5.77 -0.98 -18.42
N LYS A 191 6.00 -1.15 -19.73
CA LYS A 191 5.72 -0.09 -20.71
C LYS A 191 4.24 0.33 -20.74
N ASN A 192 3.30 -0.60 -20.55
CA ASN A 192 1.88 -0.25 -20.47
C ASN A 192 1.54 0.39 -19.12
N TYR A 193 2.23 -0.01 -18.05
CA TYR A 193 2.10 0.64 -16.75
C TYR A 193 2.60 2.10 -16.79
N ASP A 194 3.68 2.40 -17.51
CA ASP A 194 4.14 3.78 -17.71
C ASP A 194 3.00 4.66 -18.25
N ALA A 195 2.17 4.15 -19.18
CA ALA A 195 1.04 4.90 -19.72
C ALA A 195 -0.03 5.20 -18.65
N ILE A 196 -0.32 4.21 -17.79
CA ILE A 196 -1.20 4.38 -16.62
C ILE A 196 -0.66 5.46 -15.68
N VAL A 197 0.63 5.45 -15.37
CA VAL A 197 1.26 6.47 -14.52
C VAL A 197 1.08 7.88 -15.11
N ILE A 198 1.22 8.02 -16.42
CA ILE A 198 1.00 9.31 -17.10
C ILE A 198 -0.46 9.75 -17.05
N ASP A 199 -1.39 8.83 -17.21
CA ASP A 199 -2.81 9.14 -17.09
C ASP A 199 -3.18 9.56 -15.66
N MET A 200 -2.62 8.90 -14.65
CA MET A 200 -2.82 9.29 -13.25
C MET A 200 -2.18 10.64 -12.93
N ALA A 201 -1.02 10.97 -13.52
CA ALA A 201 -0.42 12.29 -13.40
C ALA A 201 -1.31 13.41 -13.97
N LYS A 202 -2.01 13.16 -15.09
CA LYS A 202 -2.99 14.11 -15.66
C LYS A 202 -4.20 14.30 -14.74
N ILE A 203 -4.71 13.23 -14.14
CA ILE A 203 -5.80 13.31 -13.16
C ILE A 203 -5.36 14.09 -11.93
N ALA A 204 -4.17 13.79 -11.39
CA ALA A 204 -3.58 14.49 -10.25
C ALA A 204 -3.43 16.00 -10.53
N GLU A 205 -2.98 16.38 -11.73
CA GLU A 205 -2.91 17.79 -12.15
C GLU A 205 -4.31 18.42 -12.24
N LYS A 206 -5.23 17.77 -12.97
CA LYS A 206 -6.59 18.25 -13.22
C LYS A 206 -7.33 18.54 -11.92
N TYR A 207 -7.16 17.68 -10.92
CA TYR A 207 -7.83 17.80 -9.62
C TYR A 207 -6.94 18.38 -8.53
N HIS A 208 -5.78 18.96 -8.86
CA HIS A 208 -4.93 19.72 -7.94
C HIS A 208 -4.39 18.93 -6.73
N PHE A 209 -3.98 17.69 -6.95
CA PHE A 209 -3.37 16.88 -5.91
C PHE A 209 -2.04 17.51 -5.48
N GLU A 210 -1.81 17.58 -4.17
CA GLU A 210 -0.61 18.18 -3.56
C GLU A 210 0.65 17.35 -3.87
N MET A 211 0.50 16.02 -3.90
CA MET A 211 1.59 15.08 -4.15
C MET A 211 1.16 13.94 -5.08
N PHE A 212 2.11 13.46 -5.89
CA PHE A 212 1.93 12.30 -6.75
C PHE A 212 3.16 11.36 -6.69
N SER A 213 2.93 10.08 -6.40
CA SER A 213 3.91 9.00 -6.51
C SER A 213 3.56 8.07 -7.66
N PRO A 214 4.49 7.81 -8.60
CA PRO A 214 4.22 6.98 -9.77
C PRO A 214 4.07 5.49 -9.44
N MET A 215 4.55 5.04 -8.29
CA MET A 215 4.42 3.67 -7.82
C MET A 215 4.60 3.65 -6.28
N GLY A 216 3.90 2.76 -5.59
CA GLY A 216 4.18 2.42 -4.19
C GLY A 216 5.28 1.37 -4.10
N GLU A 217 6.29 1.63 -3.28
CA GLU A 217 7.40 0.72 -2.97
C GLU A 217 8.02 0.08 -4.21
N PRO A 218 8.46 0.88 -5.20
CA PRO A 218 8.90 0.31 -6.46
C PRO A 218 10.15 -0.58 -6.29
N GLU A 219 10.96 -0.41 -5.24
CA GLU A 219 12.03 -1.37 -4.89
C GLU A 219 11.52 -2.77 -4.57
N ASN A 220 10.35 -2.87 -3.92
CA ASN A 220 9.68 -4.15 -3.65
C ASN A 220 8.96 -4.71 -4.88
N VAL A 221 8.56 -3.86 -5.84
CA VAL A 221 7.94 -4.30 -7.12
C VAL A 221 9.00 -4.84 -8.10
N PHE A 222 10.11 -4.12 -8.27
CA PHE A 222 11.17 -4.51 -9.20
C PHE A 222 12.17 -5.52 -8.61
N LEU A 223 12.18 -5.68 -7.28
CA LEU A 223 13.06 -6.58 -6.53
C LEU A 223 14.57 -6.35 -6.82
N ASP A 224 14.92 -5.12 -7.22
CA ASP A 224 16.27 -4.67 -7.52
C ASP A 224 16.34 -3.14 -7.51
N ALA A 225 17.02 -2.58 -6.51
CA ALA A 225 17.11 -1.14 -6.30
C ALA A 225 17.71 -0.38 -7.50
N LYS A 226 18.64 -0.99 -8.26
CA LYS A 226 19.24 -0.31 -9.41
C LYS A 226 18.25 -0.23 -10.57
N ILE A 227 17.55 -1.32 -10.86
CA ILE A 227 16.50 -1.31 -11.89
C ILE A 227 15.39 -0.34 -11.49
N THR A 228 14.99 -0.33 -10.23
CA THR A 228 14.01 0.63 -9.69
C THR A 228 14.47 2.07 -9.89
N SER A 229 15.73 2.37 -9.55
CA SER A 229 16.30 3.70 -9.72
C SER A 229 16.32 4.14 -11.20
N ASP A 230 16.74 3.23 -12.09
CA ASP A 230 16.80 3.51 -13.53
C ASP A 230 15.38 3.77 -14.10
N TRP A 231 14.37 2.98 -13.71
CA TRP A 231 12.97 3.22 -14.09
C TRP A 231 12.43 4.54 -13.53
N SER A 232 12.68 4.81 -12.24
CA SER A 232 12.24 6.04 -11.55
C SER A 232 12.76 7.28 -12.28
N GLN A 233 14.03 7.29 -12.67
CA GLN A 233 14.63 8.40 -13.43
C GLN A 233 14.10 8.51 -14.87
N GLN A 234 13.66 7.41 -15.48
CA GLN A 234 13.06 7.41 -16.83
C GLN A 234 11.61 7.91 -16.84
N ILE A 235 10.81 7.58 -15.81
CA ILE A 235 9.40 7.97 -15.74
C ILE A 235 9.22 9.42 -15.28
N LEU A 236 10.10 9.92 -14.41
CA LEU A 236 10.10 11.31 -13.91
C LEU A 236 9.88 12.39 -15.00
N PRO A 237 10.70 12.49 -16.07
CA PRO A 237 10.52 13.52 -17.08
C PRO A 237 9.23 13.35 -17.90
N LYS A 238 8.62 12.16 -17.91
CA LYS A 238 7.32 11.95 -18.56
C LYS A 238 6.19 12.49 -17.67
N ILE A 239 6.26 12.30 -16.35
CA ILE A 239 5.31 12.83 -15.36
C ILE A 239 5.33 14.36 -15.36
N LYS A 240 6.53 14.96 -15.29
CA LYS A 240 6.73 16.42 -15.24
C LYS A 240 6.21 17.20 -16.45
N LYS A 241 5.82 16.51 -17.54
CA LYS A 241 5.15 17.13 -18.69
C LYS A 241 3.68 17.46 -18.41
N TYR A 242 3.08 16.78 -17.45
CA TYR A 242 1.64 16.85 -17.19
C TYR A 242 1.32 17.29 -15.77
N TYR A 243 2.14 16.91 -14.79
CA TYR A 243 1.93 17.23 -13.39
C TYR A 243 3.01 18.18 -12.87
N HIS A 244 2.58 19.26 -12.22
CA HIS A 244 3.44 20.33 -11.73
C HIS A 244 3.45 20.47 -10.20
N GLY A 245 2.69 19.64 -9.48
CA GLY A 245 2.78 19.53 -8.03
C GLY A 245 4.01 18.71 -7.59
N LYS A 246 4.05 18.33 -6.31
CA LYS A 246 5.21 17.63 -5.74
C LYS A 246 5.27 16.17 -6.17
N ILE A 247 6.39 15.75 -6.74
CA ILE A 247 6.62 14.34 -7.05
C ILE A 247 7.23 13.65 -5.83
N TYR A 248 6.54 12.62 -5.38
CA TYR A 248 6.79 11.88 -4.16
C TYR A 248 7.37 10.50 -4.50
N TYR A 249 8.45 10.11 -3.83
CA TYR A 249 8.93 8.72 -3.85
C TYR A 249 8.39 8.00 -2.62
N LYS A 250 7.41 7.10 -2.80
CA LYS A 250 6.89 6.25 -1.72
C LYS A 250 7.72 4.96 -1.63
N GLY A 251 8.71 4.91 -0.75
CA GLY A 251 9.59 3.76 -0.61
C GLY A 251 9.46 3.00 0.70
N ASP A 252 9.78 1.71 0.65
CA ASP A 252 10.10 0.84 1.77
C ASP A 252 11.63 0.61 1.80
N LEU A 253 12.37 1.67 2.15
CA LEU A 253 13.83 1.74 2.00
C LEU A 253 14.61 1.27 3.25
N HIS A 254 13.94 0.54 4.15
CA HIS A 254 14.52 0.19 5.45
C HIS A 254 15.72 -0.76 5.33
N LYS A 255 15.86 -1.52 4.23
CA LYS A 255 16.97 -2.47 4.01
C LYS A 255 18.22 -1.82 3.40
N GLY A 256 18.21 -0.50 3.19
CA GLY A 256 19.35 0.25 2.66
C GLY A 256 19.32 0.43 1.14
N GLU A 257 18.19 0.15 0.49
CA GLU A 257 18.00 0.30 -0.96
C GLU A 257 18.43 1.69 -1.44
N GLY A 258 18.16 2.74 -0.65
CA GLY A 258 18.52 4.13 -0.97
C GLY A 258 20.02 4.42 -1.13
N GLU A 259 20.91 3.51 -0.71
CA GLU A 259 22.36 3.65 -0.89
C GLU A 259 22.75 3.70 -2.37
N VAL A 260 22.06 2.93 -3.21
CA VAL A 260 22.39 2.76 -4.64
C VAL A 260 21.38 3.43 -5.58
N MET A 261 20.29 3.97 -5.04
CA MET A 261 19.25 4.63 -5.82
C MET A 261 19.53 6.11 -6.05
N ASN A 262 18.94 6.68 -7.09
CA ASN A 262 18.98 8.10 -7.41
C ASN A 262 17.59 8.73 -7.24
N PHE A 263 17.46 9.63 -6.27
CA PHE A 263 16.22 10.36 -5.99
C PHE A 263 16.20 11.78 -6.57
N LYS A 264 17.18 12.15 -7.40
CA LYS A 264 17.25 13.50 -7.98
C LYS A 264 15.97 13.81 -8.77
N GLY A 265 15.45 15.01 -8.54
CA GLY A 265 14.25 15.50 -9.21
C GLY A 265 12.93 15.11 -8.54
N TYR A 266 12.95 14.29 -7.49
CA TYR A 266 11.82 14.15 -6.57
C TYR A 266 11.80 15.32 -5.57
N ASP A 267 10.59 15.68 -5.12
CA ASP A 267 10.36 16.77 -4.17
C ASP A 267 10.20 16.25 -2.74
N VAL A 268 9.70 15.02 -2.60
CA VAL A 268 9.46 14.36 -1.30
C VAL A 268 10.02 12.94 -1.32
N LEU A 269 10.86 12.60 -0.34
CA LEU A 269 11.34 11.23 -0.12
C LEU A 269 10.59 10.63 1.08
N GLY A 270 9.78 9.60 0.80
CA GLY A 270 9.06 8.83 1.81
C GLY A 270 9.78 7.53 2.14
N MET A 271 9.77 7.18 3.42
CA MET A 271 10.22 5.87 3.87
C MET A 271 9.27 5.24 4.89
N VAL A 272 9.04 3.93 4.77
CA VAL A 272 8.45 3.08 5.82
C VAL A 272 9.52 2.73 6.84
N THR A 273 9.20 2.85 8.12
CA THR A 273 10.15 2.53 9.19
C THR A 273 10.44 1.04 9.25
N THR A 274 11.66 0.67 9.64
CA THR A 274 12.05 -0.70 9.96
C THR A 274 11.04 -1.32 10.92
N PRO A 275 10.51 -2.51 10.63
CA PRO A 275 9.64 -3.22 11.56
C PRO A 275 10.37 -3.49 12.89
N VAL A 276 9.71 -3.17 13.99
CA VAL A 276 10.18 -3.45 15.36
C VAL A 276 9.17 -4.35 16.04
N ASP A 277 9.62 -5.29 16.88
CA ASP A 277 8.72 -6.16 17.66
C ASP A 277 7.75 -5.29 18.47
N PRO A 278 6.42 -5.45 18.32
CA PRO A 278 5.38 -4.75 19.09
C PRO A 278 5.52 -4.79 20.62
N LYS A 279 6.37 -5.67 21.15
CA LYS A 279 6.67 -5.80 22.59
C LYS A 279 8.00 -5.16 22.98
N ALA A 280 8.75 -4.61 22.04
CA ALA A 280 10.02 -3.96 22.33
C ALA A 280 9.78 -2.69 23.18
N PRO A 281 10.70 -2.36 24.09
CA PRO A 281 10.62 -1.13 24.85
C PRO A 281 10.60 0.13 23.96
N PRO A 282 9.98 1.24 24.41
CA PRO A 282 9.89 2.50 23.67
C PRO A 282 11.24 3.07 23.17
N GLU A 283 12.35 2.83 23.88
CA GLU A 283 13.66 3.30 23.42
C GLU A 283 14.15 2.56 22.17
N VAL A 284 13.76 1.29 21.99
CA VAL A 284 14.12 0.51 20.79
C VAL A 284 13.44 1.11 19.56
N TYR A 285 12.16 1.47 19.69
CA TYR A 285 11.42 2.17 18.64
C TYR A 285 12.05 3.51 18.26
N ARG A 286 12.41 4.33 19.26
CA ARG A 286 13.08 5.61 19.02
C ARG A 286 14.43 5.45 18.34
N ASN A 287 15.25 4.50 18.80
CA ASN A 287 16.56 4.25 18.22
C ASN A 287 16.45 3.72 16.78
N SER A 288 15.48 2.85 16.51
CA SER A 288 15.19 2.35 15.15
C SER A 288 14.77 3.50 14.24
N PHE A 289 13.81 4.32 14.68
CA PHE A 289 13.36 5.50 13.94
C PHE A 289 14.50 6.47 13.65
N ASP A 290 15.35 6.75 14.63
CA ASP A 290 16.46 7.68 14.47
C ASP A 290 17.49 7.17 13.47
N SER A 291 17.87 5.90 13.58
CA SER A 291 18.76 5.26 12.62
C SER A 291 18.19 5.31 11.20
N ASP A 292 16.89 5.05 11.06
CA ASP A 292 16.18 5.07 9.79
C ASP A 292 16.16 6.47 9.18
N MET A 293 15.79 7.47 9.97
CA MET A 293 15.68 8.85 9.50
C MET A 293 17.04 9.48 9.19
N ASP A 294 18.09 9.11 9.92
CA ASP A 294 19.45 9.56 9.62
C ASP A 294 19.90 9.05 8.24
N ARG A 295 19.63 7.78 7.91
CA ARG A 295 19.94 7.22 6.58
C ARG A 295 19.16 7.95 5.48
N VAL A 296 17.85 8.11 5.64
CA VAL A 296 17.00 8.76 4.62
C VAL A 296 17.40 10.22 4.40
N LYS A 297 17.73 10.96 5.46
CA LYS A 297 18.20 12.34 5.34
C LYS A 297 19.53 12.44 4.61
N VAL A 298 20.43 11.47 4.78
CA VAL A 298 21.67 11.40 4.00
C VAL A 298 21.37 11.22 2.51
N TRP A 299 20.46 10.32 2.15
CA TRP A 299 20.07 10.10 0.75
C TRP A 299 19.33 11.31 0.15
N ALA A 300 18.37 11.88 0.88
CA ALA A 300 17.66 13.09 0.48
C ALA A 300 18.63 14.25 0.23
N LYS A 301 19.58 14.48 1.15
CA LYS A 301 20.61 15.51 1.00
C LYS A 301 21.54 15.25 -0.18
N ARG A 302 21.98 13.99 -0.39
CA ARG A 302 22.82 13.58 -1.52
C ARG A 302 22.18 13.94 -2.86
N ASP A 303 20.87 13.72 -2.97
CA ASP A 303 20.12 13.84 -4.21
C ASP A 303 19.34 15.16 -4.33
N GLY A 304 19.44 16.04 -3.33
CA GLY A 304 18.80 17.36 -3.33
C GLY A 304 17.28 17.31 -3.15
N VAL A 305 16.76 16.28 -2.49
CA VAL A 305 15.33 16.16 -2.16
C VAL A 305 15.03 17.00 -0.91
N PRO A 306 14.16 18.02 -0.98
CA PRO A 306 13.99 18.99 0.10
C PRO A 306 13.15 18.50 1.27
N GLU A 307 12.25 17.54 1.05
CA GLU A 307 11.30 17.08 2.07
C GLU A 307 11.44 15.58 2.33
N VAL A 308 11.36 15.19 3.62
CA VAL A 308 11.37 13.79 4.06
C VAL A 308 10.14 13.53 4.92
N VAL A 309 9.46 12.40 4.68
CA VAL A 309 8.26 11.99 5.42
C VAL A 309 8.33 10.51 5.81
N ILE A 310 7.57 10.14 6.85
CA ILE A 310 7.14 8.75 6.98
C ILE A 310 6.05 8.48 5.95
N SER A 311 6.28 7.51 5.07
CA SER A 311 5.42 7.25 3.92
C SER A 311 4.18 6.44 4.22
N GLU A 312 4.28 5.58 5.22
CA GLU A 312 3.23 4.71 5.73
C GLU A 312 3.70 4.18 7.09
N TYR A 313 2.79 4.12 8.06
CA TYR A 313 3.05 3.52 9.36
C TYR A 313 1.76 3.03 10.01
N GLY A 314 1.81 1.86 10.64
CA GLY A 314 0.80 1.42 11.59
C GLY A 314 0.06 0.14 11.24
N TYR A 315 0.23 -0.41 10.04
CA TYR A 315 -0.31 -1.72 9.65
C TYR A 315 0.66 -2.85 9.98
N LEU A 316 0.16 -3.95 10.56
CA LEU A 316 0.96 -5.14 10.91
C LEU A 316 0.57 -6.40 10.12
N GLY A 317 -0.29 -6.28 9.10
CA GLY A 317 -0.87 -7.45 8.43
C GLY A 317 -2.13 -7.96 9.13
N ASN A 318 -2.94 -8.78 8.44
CA ASN A 318 -4.10 -9.48 9.01
C ASN A 318 -5.10 -8.59 9.79
N GLN A 319 -5.34 -7.36 9.31
CA GLN A 319 -6.16 -6.34 9.98
C GLN A 319 -5.67 -5.94 11.39
N GLN A 320 -4.40 -6.19 11.71
CA GLN A 320 -3.77 -5.76 12.95
C GLN A 320 -3.07 -4.42 12.75
N MET A 321 -3.01 -3.64 13.82
CA MET A 321 -2.41 -2.31 13.85
C MET A 321 -1.36 -2.24 14.95
N GLU A 322 -0.39 -1.36 14.77
CA GLU A 322 0.57 -0.97 15.80
C GLU A 322 -0.11 -0.46 17.07
N THR A 323 0.62 -0.50 18.18
CA THR A 323 0.09 -0.03 19.47
C THR A 323 -0.07 1.48 19.45
N ALA A 324 -1.03 2.01 20.24
CA ALA A 324 -1.20 3.45 20.36
C ALA A 324 0.07 4.14 20.91
N GLU A 325 0.83 3.48 21.78
CA GLU A 325 2.10 4.00 22.27
C GLU A 325 3.11 4.20 21.13
N HIS A 326 3.23 3.24 20.21
CA HIS A 326 4.16 3.35 19.08
C HIS A 326 3.72 4.41 18.07
N PHE A 327 2.42 4.51 17.79
CA PHE A 327 1.86 5.65 17.06
C PHE A 327 2.29 6.98 17.69
N GLY A 328 2.19 7.10 19.01
CA GLY A 328 2.62 8.30 19.73
C GLY A 328 4.10 8.61 19.54
N ILE A 329 4.97 7.60 19.65
CA ILE A 329 6.42 7.75 19.48
C ILE A 329 6.77 8.21 18.06
N ILE A 330 6.23 7.54 17.04
CA ILE A 330 6.53 7.88 15.64
C ILE A 330 6.05 9.28 15.28
N LEU A 331 4.84 9.65 15.71
CA LEU A 331 4.28 10.97 15.45
C LEU A 331 5.04 12.08 16.18
N GLU A 332 5.46 11.82 17.41
CA GLU A 332 6.32 12.72 18.18
C GLU A 332 7.65 12.96 17.47
N GLU A 333 8.38 11.89 17.13
CA GLU A 333 9.72 12.00 16.54
C GLU A 333 9.68 12.54 15.10
N ALA A 334 8.68 12.15 14.30
CA ALA A 334 8.45 12.74 12.99
C ALA A 334 8.16 14.25 13.08
N GLY A 335 7.34 14.68 14.05
CA GLY A 335 7.01 16.09 14.28
C GLY A 335 8.22 16.97 14.62
N LYS A 336 9.29 16.37 15.19
CA LYS A 336 10.54 17.08 15.52
C LYS A 336 11.51 17.15 14.34
N LYS A 337 11.50 16.15 13.46
CA LYS A 337 12.63 15.86 12.56
C LYS A 337 12.27 15.89 11.08
N LEU A 338 11.00 15.76 10.71
CA LEU A 338 10.54 15.50 9.35
C LEU A 338 9.51 16.54 8.89
N ASN A 339 9.14 16.45 7.61
CA ASN A 339 8.12 17.29 6.99
C ASN A 339 6.71 16.72 7.17
N GLY A 340 6.57 15.52 7.72
CA GLY A 340 5.26 14.90 7.90
C GLY A 340 5.32 13.40 8.16
N ALA A 341 4.14 12.84 8.41
CA ALA A 341 3.93 11.41 8.52
C ALA A 341 2.57 11.02 7.92
N PHE A 342 2.57 9.94 7.15
CA PHE A 342 1.36 9.26 6.69
C PHE A 342 1.18 7.99 7.51
N VAL A 343 0.05 7.89 8.21
CA VAL A 343 -0.29 6.70 8.99
C VAL A 343 -1.44 5.94 8.34
N THR A 344 -1.43 4.62 8.44
CA THR A 344 -2.53 3.78 7.95
C THR A 344 -3.83 4.17 8.66
N GLU A 345 -4.91 4.35 7.89
CA GLU A 345 -6.22 4.53 8.51
C GLU A 345 -6.54 3.31 9.41
N PRO A 346 -6.94 3.52 10.67
CA PRO A 346 -7.40 2.41 11.50
C PRO A 346 -8.64 1.75 10.88
N PHE A 347 -8.57 0.43 10.67
CA PHE A 347 -9.68 -0.34 10.11
C PHE A 347 -10.98 -0.16 10.93
N PRO A 348 -12.17 -0.27 10.32
CA PRO A 348 -13.44 -0.19 11.02
C PRO A 348 -13.59 -1.18 12.18
N SER A 349 -12.95 -2.35 12.08
CA SER A 349 -12.87 -3.35 13.15
C SER A 349 -12.07 -2.83 14.34
N ILE A 350 -10.93 -2.19 14.09
CA ILE A 350 -10.05 -1.61 15.11
C ILE A 350 -10.66 -0.37 15.73
N LEU A 351 -11.33 0.50 14.96
CA LEU A 351 -11.98 1.71 15.47
C LEU A 351 -13.03 1.44 16.57
N LYS A 352 -13.58 0.22 16.62
CA LYS A 352 -14.56 -0.22 17.64
C LYS A 352 -13.90 -0.74 18.92
N THR A 353 -12.57 -0.75 19.00
CA THR A 353 -11.81 -1.25 20.14
C THR A 353 -11.23 -0.11 20.98
N SER A 354 -10.80 -0.41 22.21
CA SER A 354 -10.06 0.54 23.06
C SER A 354 -8.74 0.98 22.41
N GLN A 355 -8.04 0.08 21.73
CA GLN A 355 -6.83 0.40 20.98
C GLN A 355 -7.11 1.42 19.87
N GLY A 356 -8.18 1.23 19.10
CA GLY A 356 -8.59 2.19 18.07
C GLY A 356 -8.83 3.58 18.65
N ALA A 357 -9.59 3.68 19.74
CA ALA A 357 -9.81 4.97 20.42
C ALA A 357 -8.50 5.61 20.90
N GLN A 358 -7.56 4.81 21.43
CA GLN A 358 -6.24 5.29 21.86
C GLN A 358 -5.39 5.77 20.69
N ILE A 359 -5.39 5.07 19.55
CA ILE A 359 -4.69 5.51 18.33
C ILE A 359 -5.25 6.86 17.88
N ILE A 360 -6.58 7.02 17.82
CA ILE A 360 -7.20 8.30 17.46
C ILE A 360 -6.81 9.42 18.42
N ASN A 361 -6.70 9.14 19.73
CA ASN A 361 -6.23 10.14 20.69
C ASN A 361 -4.78 10.57 20.41
N GLN A 362 -3.91 9.66 19.96
CA GLN A 362 -2.54 10.00 19.56
C GLN A 362 -2.52 10.84 18.28
N LEU A 363 -3.35 10.50 17.29
CA LEU A 363 -3.51 11.34 16.08
C LEU A 363 -3.93 12.74 16.47
N LYS A 364 -4.99 12.89 17.28
CA LYS A 364 -5.47 14.19 17.76
C LYS A 364 -4.39 14.95 18.50
N LYS A 365 -3.70 14.31 19.44
CA LYS A 365 -2.63 14.93 20.22
C LYS A 365 -1.56 15.54 19.30
N TRP A 366 -1.02 14.76 18.38
CA TRP A 366 0.13 15.17 17.57
C TRP A 366 -0.23 15.97 16.32
N PHE A 367 -1.34 15.66 15.67
CA PHE A 367 -1.76 16.37 14.47
C PHE A 367 -2.45 17.70 14.79
N LEU A 368 -3.32 17.76 15.80
CA LEU A 368 -3.91 19.04 16.22
C LEU A 368 -2.95 19.86 17.11
N ARG A 369 -1.80 19.29 17.50
CA ARG A 369 -0.82 19.90 18.42
C ARG A 369 -1.49 20.33 19.74
N LEU A 370 -2.25 19.41 20.33
CA LEU A 370 -2.86 19.62 21.63
C LEU A 370 -1.77 19.42 22.69
N ASP A 371 -1.54 20.46 23.49
CA ASP A 371 -0.54 20.48 24.58
C ASP A 371 -0.83 19.43 25.67
#